data_AF-A0A1H2TWN6-F1
#
_entry.id   AF-A0A1H2TWN6-F1
#
_cell.length_a   1.000
_cell.length_b   1.000
_cell.length_c   1.000
_cell.angle_alpha   90.00
_cell.angle_beta   90.00
_cell.angle_gamma   90.00
#
_symmetry.space_group_name_H-M   'P 1'
#
loop_
_entity.id
_entity.type
_entity.pdbx_description
1 polymer ?
#
loop_
_entity_poly.entity_id
_entity_poly.type
_entity_poly.pdbx_seq_one_letter_code
_entity_poly.pdbx_strand_id
1 'polypeptide(L)'
;MTMITTLRRPRLLARAAKIGAQDYNRDRHLQRLLGYGKIPGSGAALIRLLELEREINAQRIEEDTAYSLVRHLDLLIALNGEAQLYQASRAAQYQ
;
A
#
# COMPACT_ATOMS: atom_id res chain seq x y z
N MET A 1 -6.23 -1.82 -17.63
CA MET A 1 -5.24 -2.33 -16.66
C MET A 1 -3.96 -1.48 -16.68
N THR A 2 -4.05 -0.14 -16.63
CA THR A 2 -2.90 0.73 -16.92
C THR A 2 -3.10 2.14 -16.36
N MET A 3 -3.23 2.26 -15.03
CA MET A 3 -3.12 3.57 -14.33
C MET A 3 -2.14 3.53 -13.15
N ILE A 4 -1.25 2.53 -13.11
CA ILE A 4 -0.20 2.43 -12.08
C ILE A 4 1.20 2.73 -12.67
N THR A 5 1.30 2.94 -13.98
CA THR A 5 2.57 3.15 -14.70
C THR A 5 3.12 4.57 -14.62
N THR A 6 2.38 5.53 -14.05
CA THR A 6 2.81 6.94 -13.97
C THR A 6 3.55 7.29 -12.68
N LEU A 7 3.59 6.40 -11.69
CA LEU A 7 4.49 6.58 -10.55
C LEU A 7 5.87 6.04 -10.93
N ARG A 8 6.89 6.91 -10.96
CA ARG A 8 8.31 6.57 -11.15
C ARG A 8 8.86 5.77 -9.95
N ARG A 9 8.20 4.68 -9.56
CA ARG A 9 8.71 3.73 -8.58
C ARG A 9 9.70 2.80 -9.30
N PRO A 10 10.86 2.48 -8.72
CA PRO A 10 11.77 1.48 -9.26
C PRO A 10 10.97 0.22 -9.61
N ARG A 11 11.02 -0.23 -10.87
CA ARG A 11 10.18 -1.32 -11.39
C ARG A 11 10.23 -2.59 -10.53
N LEU A 12 11.34 -2.77 -9.81
CA LEU A 12 11.55 -3.84 -8.83
C LEU A 12 10.60 -3.74 -7.62
N LEU A 13 10.44 -2.56 -7.01
CA LEU A 13 9.57 -2.37 -5.84
C LEU A 13 8.11 -2.60 -6.17
N ALA A 14 7.65 -2.07 -7.30
CA ALA A 14 6.29 -2.30 -7.75
C ALA A 14 6.02 -3.79 -8.04
N ARG A 15 7.00 -4.50 -8.61
CA ARG A 15 6.89 -5.94 -8.89
C ARG A 15 6.91 -6.76 -7.60
N ALA A 16 7.81 -6.47 -6.67
CA ALA A 16 7.88 -7.15 -5.37
C ALA A 16 6.59 -6.95 -4.57
N ALA A 17 6.07 -5.72 -4.54
CA ALA A 17 4.81 -5.41 -3.88
C ALA A 17 3.62 -6.14 -4.51
N LYS A 18 3.58 -6.28 -5.83
CA LYS A 18 2.54 -7.03 -6.53
C LYS A 18 2.56 -8.52 -6.17
N ILE A 19 3.75 -9.11 -6.05
CA ILE A 19 3.88 -10.52 -5.64
C ILE A 19 3.46 -10.67 -4.17
N GLY A 20 4.00 -9.84 -3.28
CA GLY A 20 3.67 -9.89 -1.85
C GLY A 20 2.21 -9.55 -1.54
N ALA A 21 1.51 -8.84 -2.43
CA ALA A 21 0.07 -8.59 -2.30
C ALA A 21 -0.78 -9.87 -2.42
N GLN A 22 -0.24 -10.96 -2.96
CA GLN A 22 -0.94 -12.26 -2.99
C GLN A 22 -1.08 -12.84 -1.58
N ASP A 23 -0.10 -12.59 -0.71
CA ASP A 23 -0.09 -13.02 0.69
C ASP A 23 -0.59 -11.89 1.63
N TYR A 24 -1.33 -10.92 1.10
CA TYR A 24 -1.81 -9.78 1.86
C TYR A 24 -2.84 -10.21 2.91
N ASN A 25 -2.46 -10.13 4.19
CA ASN A 25 -3.39 -10.24 5.32
C ASN A 25 -3.74 -8.84 5.84
N ARG A 26 -5.00 -8.47 5.65
CA ARG A 26 -5.53 -7.15 6.00
C ARG A 26 -5.32 -6.78 7.45
N ASP A 27 -5.67 -7.67 8.37
CA ASP A 27 -5.61 -7.39 9.79
C ASP A 27 -4.16 -7.17 10.25
N ARG A 28 -3.27 -8.11 9.92
CA ARG A 28 -1.87 -8.05 10.33
C ARG A 28 -1.13 -6.87 9.70
N HIS A 29 -1.33 -6.63 8.41
CA HIS A 29 -0.57 -5.60 7.69
C HIS A 29 -1.05 -4.19 8.03
N LEU A 30 -2.37 -3.96 8.13
CA LEU A 30 -2.88 -2.66 8.53
C LEU A 30 -2.58 -2.36 9.99
N GLN A 31 -2.66 -3.33 10.90
CA GLN A 31 -2.25 -3.10 12.30
C GLN A 31 -0.78 -2.69 12.42
N ARG A 32 0.10 -3.31 11.64
CA ARG A 32 1.53 -2.97 11.67
C ARG A 32 1.84 -1.60 11.06
N LEU A 33 1.07 -1.16 10.06
CA LEU A 33 1.33 0.10 9.34
C LEU A 33 0.58 1.30 9.92
N LEU A 34 -0.68 1.12 10.33
CA LEU A 34 -1.56 2.16 10.85
C LEU A 34 -1.60 2.18 12.39
N GLY A 35 -1.02 1.17 13.04
CA GLY A 35 -1.01 1.01 14.48
C GLY A 35 -2.19 0.19 15.01
N TYR A 36 -2.31 0.16 16.34
CA TYR A 36 -3.33 -0.61 17.04
C TYR A 36 -4.66 0.15 17.07
N GLY A 37 -5.75 -0.52 16.72
CA GLY A 37 -7.09 0.06 16.73
C GLY A 37 -8.05 -0.62 15.75
N LYS A 38 -9.26 -0.07 15.64
CA LYS A 38 -10.24 -0.55 14.67
C LYS A 38 -9.72 -0.29 13.26
N ILE A 39 -9.60 -1.35 12.47
CA ILE A 39 -9.15 -1.26 11.09
C ILE A 39 -10.20 -0.45 10.29
N PRO A 40 -9.79 0.65 9.63
CA PRO A 40 -10.70 1.47 8.86
C PRO A 40 -11.27 0.69 7.67
N GLY A 41 -12.42 1.12 7.11
CA GLY A 41 -12.93 0.54 5.85
C GLY A 41 -11.93 0.74 4.71
N SER A 42 -11.95 -0.12 3.68
CA SER A 42 -10.92 -0.14 2.63
C SER A 42 -10.67 1.19 1.94
N GLY A 43 -11.69 2.01 1.71
CA GLY A 43 -11.51 3.36 1.16
C GLY A 43 -10.70 4.29 2.08
N ALA A 44 -11.03 4.30 3.38
CA ALA A 44 -10.31 5.11 4.36
C ALA A 44 -8.90 4.57 4.65
N ALA A 45 -8.73 3.24 4.64
CA ALA A 45 -7.42 2.60 4.72
C ALA A 45 -6.52 3.05 3.55
N LEU A 46 -7.05 3.05 2.33
CA LEU A 46 -6.31 3.42 1.13
C LEU A 46 -5.78 4.86 1.21
N ILE A 47 -6.60 5.81 1.66
CA ILE A 47 -6.21 7.22 1.83
C ILE A 47 -5.03 7.33 2.79
N ARG A 48 -5.12 6.67 3.96
CA ARG A 48 -4.03 6.67 4.95
C ARG A 48 -2.75 6.05 4.42
N LEU A 49 -2.85 4.94 3.70
CA LEU A 49 -1.68 4.29 3.12
C LEU A 49 -1.01 5.15 2.02
N LEU A 50 -1.79 5.93 1.26
CA LEU A 50 -1.28 6.88 0.28
C LEU A 50 -0.58 8.09 0.95
N GLU A 51 -1.06 8.54 2.10
CA GLU A 51 -0.38 9.57 2.91
C GLU A 51 1.00 9.07 3.37
N LEU A 52 1.04 7.88 3.99
CA LEU A 52 2.28 7.26 4.44
C LEU A 52 3.26 6.99 3.29
N GLU A 53 2.77 6.64 2.10
CA GLU A 53 3.67 6.33 0.98
C GLU A 53 4.36 7.58 0.46
N ARG A 54 3.66 8.72 0.45
CA ARG A 54 4.26 10.01 0.08
C ARG A 54 5.37 10.38 1.05
N GLU A 55 5.16 10.18 2.35
CA GLU A 55 6.15 10.45 3.40
C GLU A 55 7.39 9.56 3.24
N ILE A 56 7.20 8.24 3.11
CA ILE A 56 8.33 7.31 2.94
C ILE A 56 9.06 7.53 1.61
N ASN A 57 8.35 7.91 0.54
CA ASN A 57 9.00 8.24 -0.72
C ASN A 57 9.80 9.55 -0.64
N ALA A 58 9.36 10.54 0.15
CA ALA A 58 10.15 11.74 0.42
C ALA A 58 11.46 11.37 1.13
N GLN A 59 11.39 10.58 2.21
CA GLN A 59 12.55 10.04 2.92
C GLN A 59 13.52 9.30 1.97
N ARG A 60 12.98 8.52 1.03
CA ARG A 60 13.79 7.82 0.01
C ARG A 60 14.54 8.78 -0.92
N ILE A 61 13.92 9.89 -1.32
CA ILE A 61 14.50 10.87 -2.23
C ILE A 61 15.55 11.72 -1.50
N GLU A 62 15.31 12.02 -0.22
CA GLU A 62 16.19 12.80 0.64
C GLU A 62 17.36 11.96 1.21
N GLU A 63 17.44 10.67 0.87
CA GLU A 63 18.39 9.69 1.42
C GLU A 63 18.42 9.70 2.96
N ASP A 64 17.25 9.93 3.56
CA ASP A 64 17.09 10.04 5.00
C ASP A 64 17.51 8.72 5.67
N THR A 65 18.30 8.81 6.73
CA THR A 65 18.68 7.69 7.60
C THR A 65 17.49 6.93 8.19
N ALA A 66 16.32 7.58 8.31
CA ALA A 66 15.08 6.95 8.75
C ALA A 66 14.41 6.07 7.67
N TYR A 67 14.86 6.16 6.40
CA TYR A 67 14.30 5.40 5.30
C TYR A 67 14.54 3.90 5.48
N SER A 68 13.45 3.13 5.52
CA SER A 68 13.49 1.67 5.51
C SER A 68 12.84 1.12 4.25
N LEU A 69 13.65 0.47 3.40
CA LEU A 69 13.19 -0.24 2.22
C LEU A 69 12.12 -1.30 2.55
N VAL A 70 12.31 -2.02 3.67
CA VAL A 70 11.39 -3.07 4.12
C VAL A 70 10.04 -2.46 4.46
N ARG A 71 10.03 -1.37 5.25
CA ARG A 71 8.81 -0.64 5.59
C ARG A 71 8.10 -0.08 4.35
N HIS A 72 8.87 0.44 3.40
CA HIS A 72 8.31 0.92 2.13
C HIS A 72 7.67 -0.23 1.34
N LEU A 73 8.35 -1.37 1.23
CA LEU A 73 7.82 -2.52 0.53
C LEU A 73 6.54 -3.05 1.18
N ASP A 74 6.51 -3.16 2.50
CA ASP A 74 5.32 -3.56 3.27
C ASP A 74 4.12 -2.64 3.02
N LEU A 75 4.38 -1.33 2.98
CA LEU A 75 3.37 -0.34 2.66
C LEU A 75 2.84 -0.50 1.23
N LEU A 76 3.72 -0.76 0.27
CA LEU A 76 3.34 -1.01 -1.12
C LEU A 76 2.54 -2.30 -1.29
N ILE A 77 2.87 -3.35 -0.54
CA ILE A 77 2.09 -4.60 -0.48
C ILE A 77 0.67 -4.29 0.03
N ALA A 78 0.57 -3.55 1.13
CA ALA A 78 -0.72 -3.18 1.72
C ALA A 78 -1.56 -2.30 0.79
N LEU A 79 -0.95 -1.33 0.10
CA LEU A 79 -1.62 -0.49 -0.90
C LEU A 79 -2.22 -1.32 -2.04
N ASN A 80 -1.45 -2.27 -2.59
CA ASN A 80 -1.95 -3.12 -3.67
C ASN A 80 -3.06 -4.07 -3.19
N GLY A 81 -2.93 -4.63 -1.99
CA GLY A 81 -3.95 -5.47 -1.36
C GLY A 81 -5.26 -4.71 -1.12
N GLU A 82 -5.20 -3.54 -0.47
CA GLU A 82 -6.40 -2.72 -0.24
C GLU A 82 -7.00 -2.18 -1.55
N ALA A 83 -6.19 -1.85 -2.55
CA ALA A 83 -6.71 -1.42 -3.86
C ALA A 83 -7.53 -2.53 -4.54
N GLN A 84 -7.07 -3.79 -4.45
CA GLN A 84 -7.81 -4.94 -4.98
C GLN A 84 -9.11 -5.17 -4.20
N LEU A 85 -9.06 -5.12 -2.86
CA LEU A 85 -10.25 -5.25 -2.02
C LEU A 85 -11.28 -4.15 -2.29
N TYR A 86 -10.82 -2.91 -2.44
CA TYR A 86 -11.68 -1.78 -2.77
C TYR A 86 -12.33 -1.92 -4.15
N GLN A 87 -11.60 -2.43 -5.15
CA GLN A 87 -12.16 -2.72 -6.46
C GLN A 87 -13.19 -3.85 -6.41
N ALA A 88 -12.90 -4.93 -5.69
CA ALA A 88 -13.82 -6.05 -5.50
C ALA A 88 -15.09 -5.63 -4.76
N SER A 89 -14.97 -4.81 -3.71
CA SER A 89 -16.13 -4.29 -2.97
C SER A 89 -17.02 -3.42 -3.85
N ARG A 90 -16.43 -2.62 -4.75
CA ARG A 90 -17.18 -1.80 -5.71
C ARG A 90 -17.86 -2.65 -6.76
N ALA A 91 -17.20 -3.67 -7.30
CA ALA A 91 -17.79 -4.57 -8.30
C ALA A 91 -19.01 -5.31 -7.73
N ALA A 92 -18.94 -5.78 -6.48
CA ALA A 92 -20.06 -6.43 -5.79
C ALA A 92 -21.23 -5.48 -5.49
N GLN A 93 -21.01 -4.17 -5.44
CA GLN A 93 -22.08 -3.17 -5.25
C GLN A 93 -22.89 -2.88 -6.53
N TYR A 94 -22.45 -3.38 -7.69
CA TYR A 94 -23.12 -3.20 -8.99
C TYR A 94 -23.73 -4.50 -9.55
N GLN A 95 -23.81 -5.57 -8.76
CA GLN A 95 -24.54 -6.81 -9.05
C GLN A 95 -25.77 -6.92 -8.17
#